data_AF-A0A7J6TWM4-F1
#
_entry.id   AF-A0A7J6TWM4-F1
#
_cell.length_a   1.000
_cell.length_b   1.000
_cell.length_c   1.000
_cell.angle_alpha   90.00
_cell.angle_beta   90.00
_cell.angle_gamma   90.00
#
_symmetry.space_group_name_H-M   'P 1'
#
loop_
_entity.id
_entity.type
_entity.pdbx_description
1 polymer ?
#
loop_
_entity_poly.entity_id
_entity_poly.type
_entity_poly.pdbx_seq_one_letter_code
_entity_poly.pdbx_strand_id
1 'polypeptide(L)'
;MDSSSPMNIAEVMRDMASDRLVGNRIAAFECNSRCEIDAVKTITYQELWARAVDLAKGIRERLGSGHWSEKTYQDTIAACCMDRTIDWYVVYIACAALGLPLAAMGTDLPSKAQQDARNTYIMKELKPAVVIGDSGVDGSMTVEELIALGRGKEDILIPRGRDLILGLHFTGGTTTMNYSKCVIVTHGMVLHEILHYKKTVLNFIPPEKSVCVLHNGLVHWSSAAYGILSIGLSLGAMVALPGGDYSLQRDPALFIEIASSAHARLTKRRRTLICGFTELTLEERMIWSSSLGERSYLKS
;
A
#
# COMPACT_ATOMS: atom_id res chain seq x y z
N MET A 1 -18.29 -13.49 18.43
CA MET A 1 -17.04 -13.01 17.80
C MET A 1 -16.08 -12.68 18.92
N ASP A 2 -14.83 -13.11 18.82
CA ASP A 2 -13.81 -12.82 19.82
C ASP A 2 -13.57 -11.30 19.87
N SER A 3 -13.69 -10.67 21.04
CA SER A 3 -13.59 -9.21 21.22
C SER A 3 -12.19 -8.66 20.89
N SER A 4 -11.23 -9.56 20.66
CA SER A 4 -9.84 -9.30 20.29
C SER A 4 -9.61 -9.07 18.79
N SER A 5 -10.59 -9.37 17.92
CA SER A 5 -10.38 -9.27 16.47
C SER A 5 -10.25 -7.81 16.00
N PRO A 6 -9.28 -7.49 15.12
CA PRO A 6 -9.16 -6.15 14.56
C PRO A 6 -10.44 -5.79 13.79
N MET A 7 -10.82 -4.52 13.95
CA MET A 7 -11.94 -3.87 13.28
C MET A 7 -11.45 -2.82 12.27
N ASN A 8 -10.20 -2.37 12.41
CA ASN A 8 -9.54 -1.45 11.49
C ASN A 8 -8.15 -2.00 11.10
N ILE A 9 -7.70 -1.69 9.88
CA ILE A 9 -6.40 -2.14 9.35
C ILE A 9 -5.25 -1.44 10.08
N ALA A 10 -5.46 -0.21 10.55
CA ALA A 10 -4.51 0.49 11.39
C ALA A 10 -4.26 -0.23 12.72
N GLU A 11 -5.24 -0.97 13.26
CA GLU A 11 -5.02 -1.83 14.43
C GLU A 11 -4.06 -2.97 14.09
N VAL A 12 -4.23 -3.61 12.93
CA VAL A 12 -3.29 -4.66 12.45
C VAL A 12 -1.88 -4.09 12.35
N MET A 13 -1.71 -2.91 11.76
CA MET A 13 -0.40 -2.27 11.65
C MET A 13 0.21 -1.91 13.01
N ARG A 14 -0.58 -1.32 13.91
CA ARG A 14 -0.16 -0.99 15.29
C ARG A 14 0.31 -2.25 16.03
N ASP A 15 -0.45 -3.33 15.93
CA ASP A 15 -0.16 -4.58 16.62
C ASP A 15 1.13 -5.21 16.06
N MET A 16 1.32 -5.19 14.74
CA MET A 16 2.58 -5.63 14.10
C MET A 16 3.78 -4.76 14.48
N ALA A 17 3.60 -3.45 14.55
CA ALA A 17 4.63 -2.50 14.96
C ALA A 17 5.03 -2.65 16.43
N SER A 18 4.09 -3.05 17.28
CA SER A 18 4.29 -3.25 18.72
C SER A 18 4.89 -4.63 19.05
N ASP A 19 4.71 -5.61 18.17
CA ASP A 19 5.32 -6.93 18.32
C ASP A 19 6.84 -6.84 18.18
N ARG A 20 7.58 -7.30 19.18
CA ARG A 20 9.06 -7.19 19.22
C ARG A 20 9.75 -7.89 18.05
N LEU A 21 9.18 -9.00 17.56
CA LEU A 21 9.76 -9.82 16.49
C LEU A 21 9.36 -9.32 15.11
N VAL A 22 8.18 -8.71 14.97
CA VAL A 22 7.65 -8.21 13.69
C VAL A 22 7.98 -6.74 13.48
N GLY A 23 7.89 -5.90 14.51
CA GLY A 23 8.08 -4.45 14.44
C GLY A 23 9.42 -4.02 13.85
N ASN A 24 10.50 -4.76 14.19
CA ASN A 24 11.86 -4.50 13.69
C ASN A 24 12.13 -5.07 12.29
N ARG A 25 11.17 -5.80 11.69
CA ARG A 25 11.32 -6.32 10.32
C ARG A 25 11.04 -5.20 9.33
N ILE A 26 11.73 -5.24 8.19
CA ILE A 26 11.44 -4.36 7.07
C ILE A 26 10.01 -4.66 6.59
N ALA A 27 9.16 -3.63 6.59
CA ALA A 27 7.80 -3.69 6.08
C ALA A 27 7.79 -3.42 4.56
N ALA A 28 8.62 -2.49 4.10
CA ALA A 28 8.69 -2.14 2.68
C ALA A 28 10.06 -1.62 2.28
N PHE A 29 10.34 -1.69 0.97
CA PHE A 29 11.52 -1.10 0.35
C PHE A 29 11.22 -0.61 -1.07
N GLU A 30 11.93 0.43 -1.50
CA GLU A 30 11.76 1.03 -2.83
C GLU A 30 12.84 0.52 -3.79
N CYS A 31 12.41 -0.07 -4.91
CA CYS A 31 13.25 -0.43 -6.03
C CYS A 31 13.37 0.76 -6.99
N ASN A 32 14.54 0.92 -7.61
CA ASN A 32 14.67 1.73 -8.81
C ASN A 32 15.58 0.99 -9.82
N SER A 33 15.44 1.28 -11.11
CA SER A 33 16.19 0.63 -12.21
C SER A 33 17.67 0.99 -12.22
N ARG A 34 18.03 2.07 -11.53
CA ARG A 34 19.40 2.58 -11.42
C ARG A 34 20.11 2.12 -10.16
N CYS A 35 19.47 1.31 -9.32
CA CYS A 35 19.90 1.12 -7.95
C CYS A 35 21.19 0.33 -7.94
N GLU A 36 22.28 0.99 -7.57
CA GLU A 36 23.26 0.35 -6.72
C GLU A 36 22.53 -0.11 -5.47
N ILE A 37 22.48 -1.43 -5.28
CA ILE A 37 21.60 -2.09 -4.33
C ILE A 37 21.83 -1.65 -2.86
N ASP A 38 22.93 -0.95 -2.58
CA ASP A 38 23.29 -0.45 -1.25
C ASP A 38 22.53 0.85 -0.86
N ALA A 39 21.81 1.48 -1.78
CA ALA A 39 21.04 2.71 -1.55
C ALA A 39 19.50 2.50 -1.47
N VAL A 40 19.04 1.25 -1.33
CA VAL A 40 17.61 0.94 -1.27
C VAL A 40 16.99 1.59 -0.02
N LYS A 41 16.03 2.50 -0.23
CA LYS A 41 15.23 3.07 0.85
C LYS A 41 14.37 1.96 1.46
N THR A 42 14.45 1.79 2.77
CA THR A 42 13.69 0.77 3.51
C THR A 42 12.91 1.42 4.64
N ILE A 43 11.90 0.71 5.14
CA ILE A 43 11.16 1.09 6.34
C ILE A 43 10.74 -0.15 7.11
N THR A 44 10.93 -0.16 8.43
CA THR A 44 10.43 -1.23 9.30
C THR A 44 8.95 -1.05 9.63
N TYR A 45 8.28 -2.08 10.15
CA TYR A 45 6.88 -1.96 10.61
C TYR A 45 6.73 -0.92 11.72
N GLN A 46 7.70 -0.84 12.63
CA GLN A 46 7.73 0.16 13.70
C GLN A 46 7.86 1.58 13.15
N GLU A 47 8.81 1.82 12.24
CA GLU A 47 9.01 3.12 11.61
C GLU A 47 7.83 3.53 10.73
N LEU A 48 7.25 2.58 9.99
CA LEU A 48 6.07 2.79 9.15
C LEU A 48 4.88 3.25 10.00
N TRP A 49 4.62 2.57 11.12
CA TRP A 49 3.57 2.98 12.05
C TRP A 49 3.84 4.35 12.65
N ALA A 50 5.05 4.62 13.13
CA ALA A 50 5.41 5.91 13.72
C ALA A 50 5.20 7.07 12.72
N ARG A 51 5.71 6.92 11.48
CA ARG A 51 5.50 7.92 10.41
C ARG A 51 4.01 8.09 10.07
N ALA A 52 3.25 7.00 10.01
CA ALA A 52 1.83 7.07 9.69
C ALA A 52 1.02 7.76 10.80
N VAL A 53 1.38 7.57 12.07
CA VAL A 53 0.77 8.27 13.21
C VAL A 53 1.07 9.77 13.15
N ASP A 54 2.32 10.16 12.92
CA ASP A 54 2.69 11.58 12.77
C ASP A 54 1.97 12.21 11.58
N LEU A 55 1.89 11.52 10.44
CA LEU A 55 1.14 11.97 9.27
C LEU A 55 -0.35 12.13 9.59
N ALA A 56 -0.97 11.16 10.25
CA ALA A 56 -2.37 11.20 10.66
C ALA A 56 -2.66 12.40 11.58
N LYS A 57 -1.77 12.68 12.54
CA LYS A 57 -1.84 13.89 13.37
C LYS A 57 -1.79 15.14 12.52
N GLY A 58 -0.88 15.20 11.54
CA GLY A 58 -0.76 16.32 10.60
C GLY A 58 -2.02 16.55 9.77
N ILE A 59 -2.60 15.49 9.22
CA ILE A 59 -3.87 15.54 8.49
C ILE A 59 -4.98 16.08 9.40
N ARG A 60 -5.09 15.61 10.64
CA ARG A 60 -6.07 16.11 11.61
C ARG A 60 -5.90 17.60 11.87
N GLU A 61 -4.67 18.07 12.10
CA GLU A 61 -4.40 19.51 12.29
C GLU A 61 -4.79 20.33 11.05
N ARG A 62 -4.52 19.81 9.85
CA ARG A 62 -4.87 20.47 8.58
C ARG A 62 -6.37 20.58 8.35
N LEU A 63 -7.13 19.59 8.79
CA LEU A 63 -8.60 19.55 8.72
C LEU A 63 -9.26 20.40 9.82
N GLY A 64 -8.53 20.69 10.92
CA GLY A 64 -8.96 21.54 12.02
C GLY A 64 -9.63 20.79 13.18
N SER A 65 -9.51 21.35 14.38
CA SER A 65 -9.85 20.71 15.66
C SER A 65 -11.35 20.55 15.95
N GLY A 66 -12.23 21.10 15.11
CA GLY A 66 -13.65 21.32 15.44
C GLY A 66 -14.54 20.07 15.48
N HIS A 67 -14.02 18.87 15.20
CA HIS A 67 -14.86 17.68 14.95
C HIS A 67 -14.55 16.47 15.85
N TRP A 68 -13.61 16.58 16.79
CA TRP A 68 -12.91 15.41 17.34
C TRP A 68 -13.41 14.84 18.66
N SER A 69 -14.53 15.31 19.21
CA SER A 69 -14.95 14.77 20.51
C SER A 69 -15.40 13.31 20.46
N GLU A 70 -15.75 12.74 19.29
CA GLU A 70 -16.15 11.33 19.16
C GLU A 70 -16.35 10.80 17.72
N LYS A 71 -16.22 11.64 16.68
CA LYS A 71 -16.61 11.29 15.30
C LYS A 71 -15.41 10.90 14.42
N THR A 72 -15.59 9.82 13.66
CA THR A 72 -14.71 9.39 12.57
C THR A 72 -14.72 10.39 11.41
N TYR A 73 -13.68 10.40 10.56
CA TYR A 73 -13.64 11.22 9.33
C TYR A 73 -14.40 10.63 8.13
N GLN A 74 -15.41 9.78 8.36
CA GLN A 74 -16.09 9.04 7.28
C GLN A 74 -16.85 9.92 6.28
N ASP A 75 -17.25 11.13 6.68
CA ASP A 75 -17.89 12.11 5.78
C ASP A 75 -16.87 13.03 5.07
N THR A 76 -15.58 12.83 5.32
CA THR A 76 -14.47 13.60 4.74
C THR A 76 -13.67 12.70 3.81
N ILE A 77 -13.15 13.24 2.72
CA ILE A 77 -12.35 12.47 1.76
C ILE A 77 -10.94 13.06 1.69
N ALA A 78 -9.93 12.20 1.78
CA ALA A 78 -8.58 12.50 1.34
C ALA A 78 -8.39 12.01 -0.09
N ALA A 79 -7.60 12.74 -0.88
CA ALA A 79 -7.06 12.25 -2.14
C ALA A 79 -5.54 12.14 -2.05
N CYS A 80 -4.94 11.12 -2.67
CA CYS A 80 -3.49 11.05 -2.85
C CYS A 80 -3.09 11.05 -4.32
N CYS A 81 -2.03 11.79 -4.66
CA CYS A 81 -1.46 11.89 -6.01
C CYS A 81 0.05 11.76 -5.94
N MET A 82 0.51 10.52 -5.81
CA MET A 82 1.91 10.17 -5.62
C MET A 82 2.21 8.81 -6.24
N ASP A 83 3.49 8.60 -6.50
CA ASP A 83 3.99 7.32 -6.99
C ASP A 83 3.94 6.24 -5.91
N ARG A 84 4.19 4.99 -6.33
CA ARG A 84 4.21 3.82 -5.44
C ARG A 84 5.50 3.78 -4.65
N THR A 85 5.64 4.70 -3.70
CA THR A 85 6.76 4.82 -2.77
C THR A 85 6.35 4.40 -1.37
N ILE A 86 7.30 4.34 -0.43
CA ILE A 86 7.01 4.13 1.00
C ILE A 86 6.01 5.17 1.51
N ASP A 87 6.07 6.39 1.00
CA ASP A 87 5.22 7.49 1.44
C ASP A 87 3.75 7.25 1.09
N TRP A 88 3.45 6.58 -0.02
CA TRP A 88 2.10 6.11 -0.30
C TRP A 88 1.60 5.11 0.75
N TYR A 89 2.47 4.20 1.20
CA TYR A 89 2.12 3.24 2.25
C TYR A 89 1.87 3.94 3.60
N VAL A 90 2.68 4.95 3.92
CA VAL A 90 2.49 5.80 5.10
C VAL A 90 1.13 6.51 5.04
N VAL A 91 0.76 7.10 3.90
CA VAL A 91 -0.53 7.77 3.67
C VAL A 91 -1.70 6.80 3.83
N TYR A 92 -1.61 5.62 3.23
CA TYR A 92 -2.64 4.60 3.36
C TYR A 92 -2.92 4.24 4.82
N ILE A 93 -1.88 3.99 5.61
CA ILE A 93 -2.02 3.66 7.04
C ILE A 93 -2.51 4.86 7.85
N ALA A 94 -2.04 6.07 7.56
CA ALA A 94 -2.47 7.29 8.25
C ALA A 94 -3.97 7.56 8.06
N CYS A 95 -4.46 7.46 6.82
CA CYS A 95 -5.89 7.59 6.50
C CYS A 95 -6.72 6.51 7.20
N ALA A 96 -6.26 5.25 7.18
CA ALA A 96 -6.90 4.16 7.91
C ALA A 96 -6.99 4.44 9.43
N ALA A 97 -5.92 4.97 10.03
CA ALA A 97 -5.86 5.28 11.46
C ALA A 97 -6.78 6.43 11.88
N LEU A 98 -7.15 7.31 10.94
CA LEU A 98 -8.13 8.37 11.12
C LEU A 98 -9.57 7.94 10.80
N GLY A 99 -9.75 6.77 10.16
CA GLY A 99 -11.01 6.42 9.51
C GLY A 99 -11.41 7.46 8.46
N LEU A 100 -10.44 7.94 7.70
CA LEU A 100 -10.58 8.92 6.63
C LEU A 100 -10.53 8.18 5.28
N PRO A 101 -11.65 8.10 4.54
CA PRO A 101 -11.69 7.55 3.19
C PRO A 101 -10.61 8.14 2.27
N LEU A 102 -9.83 7.27 1.64
CA LEU A 102 -8.75 7.66 0.73
C LEU A 102 -9.11 7.35 -0.73
N ALA A 103 -9.03 8.37 -1.59
CA ALA A 103 -9.13 8.23 -3.03
C ALA A 103 -7.73 8.31 -3.66
N ALA A 104 -7.29 7.23 -4.32
CA ALA A 104 -6.02 7.23 -5.05
C ALA A 104 -6.19 7.81 -6.46
N MET A 105 -5.48 8.89 -6.74
CA MET A 105 -5.37 9.50 -8.07
C MET A 105 -4.27 8.82 -8.88
N GLY A 106 -4.35 8.92 -10.21
CA GLY A 106 -3.36 8.29 -11.09
C GLY A 106 -2.12 9.17 -11.25
N THR A 107 -0.93 8.57 -11.19
CA THR A 107 0.34 9.19 -11.61
C THR A 107 0.97 8.50 -12.83
N ASP A 108 0.33 7.42 -13.29
CA ASP A 108 0.94 6.39 -14.14
C ASP A 108 -0.02 5.86 -15.22
N LEU A 109 -1.03 6.64 -15.60
CA LEU A 109 -1.90 6.25 -16.71
C LEU A 109 -1.15 6.34 -18.05
N PRO A 110 -1.52 5.52 -19.07
CA PRO A 110 -0.80 5.45 -20.34
C PRO A 110 -0.62 6.79 -21.06
N SER A 111 -1.53 7.75 -20.85
CA SER A 111 -1.41 9.11 -21.34
C SER A 111 -1.64 10.14 -20.24
N LYS A 112 -0.84 11.21 -20.28
CA LYS A 112 -0.96 12.35 -19.36
C LYS A 112 -2.35 13.01 -19.45
N ALA A 113 -2.92 13.11 -20.65
CA ALA A 113 -4.27 13.66 -20.84
C ALA A 113 -5.35 12.83 -20.12
N GLN A 114 -5.30 11.49 -20.20
CA GLN A 114 -6.24 10.62 -19.47
C GLN A 114 -6.04 10.73 -17.96
N GLN A 115 -4.79 10.85 -17.51
CA GLN A 115 -4.46 11.08 -16.11
C GLN A 115 -5.08 12.38 -15.58
N ASP A 116 -4.84 13.48 -16.27
CA ASP A 116 -5.32 14.79 -15.87
C ASP A 116 -6.85 14.87 -15.92
N ALA A 117 -7.48 14.28 -16.95
CA ALA A 117 -8.93 14.20 -17.04
C ALA A 117 -9.55 13.40 -15.88
N ARG A 118 -8.95 12.25 -15.54
CA ARG A 118 -9.42 11.43 -14.42
C ARG A 118 -9.22 12.11 -13.08
N ASN A 119 -8.05 12.69 -12.83
CA ASN A 119 -7.75 13.37 -11.57
C ASN A 119 -8.65 14.60 -11.41
N THR A 120 -8.91 15.36 -12.48
CA THR A 120 -9.88 16.47 -12.49
C THR A 120 -11.28 15.98 -12.14
N TYR A 121 -11.71 14.85 -12.71
CA TYR A 121 -13.00 14.25 -12.39
C TYR A 121 -13.10 13.84 -10.91
N ILE A 122 -12.07 13.17 -10.36
CA ILE A 122 -12.01 12.79 -8.94
C ILE A 122 -12.11 14.03 -8.04
N MET A 123 -11.36 15.09 -8.33
CA MET A 123 -11.39 16.34 -7.57
C MET A 123 -12.78 16.99 -7.61
N LYS A 124 -13.44 17.00 -8.78
CA LYS A 124 -14.77 17.58 -8.96
C LYS A 124 -15.86 16.80 -8.22
N GLU A 125 -15.85 15.48 -8.34
CA GLU A 125 -16.90 14.60 -7.80
C GLU A 125 -16.74 14.37 -6.31
N LEU A 126 -15.53 14.06 -5.84
CA LEU A 126 -15.29 13.72 -4.44
C LEU A 126 -15.01 14.93 -3.56
N LYS A 127 -14.57 16.06 -4.14
CA LYS A 127 -14.25 17.31 -3.42
C LYS A 127 -13.41 17.03 -2.15
N PRO A 128 -12.23 16.40 -2.30
CA PRO A 128 -11.43 15.99 -1.16
C PRO A 128 -11.06 17.20 -0.30
N ALA A 129 -11.17 17.06 1.02
CA ALA A 129 -10.83 18.11 1.97
C ALA A 129 -9.32 18.28 2.14
N VAL A 130 -8.55 17.24 1.80
CA VAL A 130 -7.10 17.25 1.78
C VAL A 130 -6.59 16.47 0.58
N VAL A 131 -5.59 17.03 -0.11
CA VAL A 131 -4.86 16.37 -1.20
C VAL A 131 -3.42 16.18 -0.75
N ILE A 132 -2.93 14.95 -0.82
CA ILE A 132 -1.59 14.57 -0.37
C ILE A 132 -0.78 14.10 -1.58
N GLY A 133 0.41 14.64 -1.78
CA GLY A 133 1.28 14.18 -2.86
C GLY A 133 2.37 15.17 -3.21
N ASP A 134 3.32 14.71 -4.02
CA ASP A 134 4.50 15.47 -4.43
C ASP A 134 4.29 16.21 -5.77
N SER A 135 3.13 16.05 -6.38
CA SER A 135 2.82 16.53 -7.73
C SER A 135 1.84 17.71 -7.68
N GLY A 136 2.11 18.73 -8.52
CA GLY A 136 1.48 20.06 -8.58
C GLY A 136 -0.03 20.14 -8.83
N VAL A 137 -0.81 19.39 -8.06
CA VAL A 137 -2.21 19.66 -7.80
C VAL A 137 -2.27 20.83 -6.83
N ASP A 138 -3.02 21.86 -7.19
CA ASP A 138 -3.12 23.08 -6.40
C ASP A 138 -3.67 22.76 -4.99
N GLY A 139 -3.04 23.36 -3.97
CA GLY A 139 -3.37 23.12 -2.56
C GLY A 139 -2.97 21.76 -2.00
N SER A 140 -2.20 20.94 -2.73
CA SER A 140 -1.62 19.70 -2.19
C SER A 140 -0.56 19.97 -1.12
N MET A 141 -0.43 19.03 -0.19
CA MET A 141 0.65 19.02 0.79
C MET A 141 1.46 17.73 0.66
N THR A 142 2.76 17.84 0.85
CA THR A 142 3.66 16.68 0.87
C THR A 142 3.49 15.88 2.16
N VAL A 143 3.94 14.63 2.14
CA VAL A 143 3.92 13.76 3.33
C VAL A 143 4.78 14.34 4.45
N GLU A 144 5.95 14.89 4.13
CA GLU A 144 6.87 15.44 5.13
C GLU A 144 6.34 16.73 5.78
N GLU A 145 5.66 17.60 5.03
CA GLU A 145 5.00 18.79 5.59
C GLU A 145 3.91 18.43 6.60
N LEU A 146 3.08 17.45 6.26
CA LEU A 146 2.04 16.97 7.17
C LEU A 146 2.63 16.24 8.39
N ILE A 147 3.65 15.40 8.21
CA ILE A 147 4.37 14.79 9.34
C ILE A 147 4.93 15.88 10.27
N ALA A 148 5.59 16.90 9.73
CA ALA A 148 6.11 18.00 10.53
C ALA A 148 5.03 18.73 11.32
N LEU A 149 3.84 18.93 10.71
CA LEU A 149 2.68 19.54 11.38
C LEU A 149 2.11 18.66 12.50
N GLY A 150 2.17 17.34 12.36
CA GLY A 150 1.64 16.37 13.31
C GLY A 150 2.56 16.02 14.48
N ARG A 151 3.87 16.27 14.37
CA ARG A 151 4.84 15.95 15.43
C ARG A 151 4.52 16.69 16.73
N GLY A 152 4.58 15.94 17.83
CA GLY A 152 4.30 16.47 19.17
C GLY A 152 2.82 16.76 19.46
N LYS A 153 1.91 16.47 18.53
CA LYS A 153 0.47 16.56 18.75
C LYS A 153 -0.05 15.35 19.51
N GLU A 154 -1.22 15.53 20.14
CA GLU A 154 -1.92 14.48 20.88
C GLU A 154 -2.09 13.21 20.04
N ASP A 155 -2.17 12.07 20.70
CA ASP A 155 -2.38 10.80 20.01
C ASP A 155 -3.73 10.75 19.28
N ILE A 156 -3.81 9.84 18.32
CA ILE A 156 -5.03 9.59 17.55
C ILE A 156 -5.77 8.41 18.18
N LEU A 157 -7.09 8.54 18.30
CA LEU A 157 -7.96 7.40 18.59
C LEU A 157 -8.26 6.70 17.26
N ILE A 158 -7.83 5.44 17.12
CA ILE A 158 -8.14 4.64 15.93
C ILE A 158 -9.62 4.28 15.97
N PRO A 159 -10.42 4.68 14.97
CA PRO A 159 -11.84 4.38 14.95
C PRO A 159 -12.06 2.90 14.68
N ARG A 160 -13.01 2.31 15.42
CA ARG A 160 -13.37 0.90 15.33
C ARG A 160 -14.65 0.72 14.54
N GLY A 161 -14.56 0.02 13.41
CA GLY A 161 -15.71 -0.35 12.60
C GLY A 161 -15.29 -1.00 11.29
N ARG A 162 -15.86 -2.17 10.98
CA ARG A 162 -15.53 -2.92 9.76
C ARG A 162 -16.26 -2.38 8.52
N ASP A 163 -17.36 -1.69 8.74
CA ASP A 163 -18.18 -1.00 7.75
C ASP A 163 -17.64 0.39 7.38
N LEU A 164 -16.68 0.90 8.15
CA LEU A 164 -15.97 2.14 7.83
C LEU A 164 -15.31 2.02 6.45
N ILE A 165 -15.53 3.04 5.63
CA ILE A 165 -14.92 3.22 4.33
C ILE A 165 -13.43 3.51 4.53
N LEU A 166 -12.61 2.69 3.86
CA LEU A 166 -11.17 2.83 3.76
C LEU A 166 -10.79 3.56 2.47
N GLY A 167 -11.48 3.22 1.37
CA GLY A 167 -11.02 3.51 0.02
C GLY A 167 -12.13 3.84 -0.96
N LEU A 168 -11.83 4.76 -1.87
CA LEU A 168 -12.69 5.14 -2.99
C LEU A 168 -11.92 4.95 -4.30
N HIS A 169 -12.37 4.00 -5.13
CA HIS A 169 -11.66 3.61 -6.36
C HIS A 169 -12.54 3.76 -7.60
N PHE A 170 -12.04 4.50 -8.58
CA PHE A 170 -12.73 4.68 -9.85
C PHE A 170 -12.35 3.57 -10.84
N THR A 171 -13.35 2.87 -11.39
CA THR A 171 -13.13 1.80 -12.38
C THR A 171 -12.68 2.37 -13.73
N GLY A 172 -11.89 1.61 -14.50
CA GLY A 172 -11.66 1.92 -15.91
C GLY A 172 -12.95 1.65 -16.68
N GLY A 173 -13.69 2.70 -17.04
CA GLY A 173 -14.92 2.57 -17.81
C GLY A 173 -14.63 1.96 -19.18
N THR A 174 -15.27 0.84 -19.52
CA THR A 174 -15.06 0.10 -20.78
C THR A 174 -16.20 0.29 -21.79
N THR A 175 -17.16 1.18 -21.53
CA THR A 175 -18.31 1.37 -22.42
C THR A 175 -18.48 2.83 -22.83
N THR A 176 -19.10 3.02 -23.99
CA THR A 176 -19.40 4.26 -24.73
C THR A 176 -20.07 5.39 -23.94
N MET A 177 -20.40 5.18 -22.67
CA MET A 177 -20.81 6.25 -21.75
C MET A 177 -19.63 6.56 -20.83
N ASN A 178 -19.08 7.77 -20.95
CA ASN A 178 -17.88 8.30 -20.28
C ASN A 178 -17.93 8.37 -18.73
N TYR A 179 -18.60 7.45 -18.04
CA TYR A 179 -18.76 7.47 -16.59
C TYR A 179 -17.99 6.33 -15.94
N SER A 180 -16.93 6.68 -15.22
CA SER A 180 -16.26 5.78 -14.29
C SER A 180 -17.13 5.63 -13.03
N LYS A 181 -17.29 4.40 -12.53
CA LYS A 181 -18.01 4.16 -11.27
C LYS A 181 -17.03 4.25 -10.10
N CYS A 182 -17.45 4.90 -9.02
CA CYS A 182 -16.71 4.86 -7.76
C CYS A 182 -17.09 3.59 -6.97
N VAL A 183 -16.08 2.78 -6.66
CA VAL A 183 -16.16 1.58 -5.84
C VAL A 183 -15.71 1.93 -4.44
N ILE A 184 -16.55 1.60 -3.47
CA ILE A 184 -16.27 1.76 -2.05
C ILE A 184 -15.60 0.49 -1.54
N VAL A 185 -14.47 0.66 -0.84
CA VAL A 185 -13.79 -0.42 -0.12
C VAL A 185 -13.83 -0.11 1.37
N THR A 186 -14.29 -1.08 2.17
CA THR A 186 -14.35 -0.94 3.63
C THR A 186 -13.21 -1.69 4.30
N HIS A 187 -12.94 -1.35 5.57
CA HIS A 187 -11.97 -2.08 6.38
C HIS A 187 -12.29 -3.58 6.48
N GLY A 188 -13.56 -3.93 6.60
CA GLY A 188 -14.03 -5.31 6.71
C GLY A 188 -13.69 -6.17 5.49
N MET A 189 -13.73 -5.59 4.30
CA MET A 189 -13.34 -6.28 3.06
C MET A 189 -11.85 -6.65 3.08
N VAL A 190 -10.99 -5.70 3.43
CA VAL A 190 -9.53 -5.93 3.48
C VAL A 190 -9.14 -6.85 4.65
N LEU A 191 -9.78 -6.68 5.81
CA LEU A 191 -9.56 -7.57 6.96
C LEU A 191 -9.99 -9.01 6.64
N HIS A 192 -11.06 -9.19 5.86
CA HIS A 192 -11.45 -10.51 5.36
C HIS A 192 -10.34 -11.12 4.51
N GLU A 193 -9.77 -10.37 3.56
CA GLU A 193 -8.64 -10.83 2.75
C GLU A 193 -7.41 -11.17 3.59
N ILE A 194 -7.01 -10.31 4.52
CA ILE A 194 -5.86 -10.55 5.43
C ILE A 194 -6.05 -11.87 6.18
N LEU A 195 -7.24 -12.11 6.74
CA LEU A 195 -7.53 -13.36 7.45
C LEU A 195 -7.54 -14.58 6.53
N HIS A 196 -8.00 -14.40 5.28
CA HIS A 196 -8.09 -15.49 4.32
C HIS A 196 -6.72 -15.86 3.73
N TYR A 197 -5.90 -14.87 3.33
CA TYR A 197 -4.54 -15.09 2.84
C TYR A 197 -3.68 -15.80 3.87
N LYS A 198 -3.85 -15.49 5.16
CA LYS A 198 -3.15 -16.20 6.23
C LYS A 198 -3.46 -17.70 6.22
N LYS A 199 -4.70 -18.07 5.91
CA LYS A 199 -5.14 -19.48 5.88
C LYS A 199 -4.78 -20.19 4.59
N THR A 200 -4.84 -19.48 3.46
CA THR A 200 -4.62 -20.11 2.15
C THR A 200 -3.15 -20.08 1.74
N VAL A 201 -2.46 -18.95 1.90
CA VAL A 201 -1.09 -18.76 1.40
C VAL A 201 -0.06 -19.40 2.34
N LEU A 202 -0.22 -19.30 3.66
CA LEU A 202 0.78 -19.86 4.61
C LEU A 202 0.98 -21.37 4.45
N ASN A 203 -0.06 -22.11 4.05
CA ASN A 203 0.06 -23.56 3.82
C ASN A 203 1.04 -23.90 2.70
N PHE A 204 1.37 -22.95 1.82
CA PHE A 204 2.29 -23.12 0.71
C PHE A 204 3.66 -22.45 0.95
N ILE A 205 3.84 -21.74 2.07
CA ILE A 205 5.09 -21.05 2.38
C ILE A 205 5.89 -21.90 3.38
N PRO A 206 7.06 -22.44 2.98
CA PRO A 206 7.92 -23.14 3.91
C PRO A 206 8.36 -22.21 5.07
N PRO A 207 8.35 -22.67 6.33
CA PRO A 207 8.66 -21.84 7.51
C PRO A 207 10.03 -21.14 7.45
N GLU A 208 10.98 -21.70 6.72
CA GLU A 208 12.33 -21.17 6.56
C GLU A 208 12.44 -20.02 5.56
N LYS A 209 11.41 -19.80 4.72
CA LYS A 209 11.45 -18.77 3.68
C LYS A 209 11.01 -17.41 4.19
N SER A 210 11.73 -16.38 3.77
CA SER A 210 11.27 -14.99 3.86
C SER A 210 10.45 -14.65 2.63
N VAL A 211 9.34 -13.93 2.84
CA VAL A 211 8.38 -13.57 1.79
C VAL A 211 8.56 -12.11 1.42
N CYS A 212 8.63 -11.86 0.12
CA CYS A 212 8.57 -10.53 -0.48
C CYS A 212 7.33 -10.46 -1.37
N VAL A 213 6.57 -9.39 -1.23
CA VAL A 213 5.37 -9.12 -2.03
C VAL A 213 5.64 -7.96 -2.97
N LEU A 214 5.46 -8.16 -4.27
CA LEU A 214 5.65 -7.11 -5.27
C LEU A 214 4.39 -6.28 -5.42
N HIS A 215 4.49 -4.98 -5.18
CA HIS A 215 3.41 -4.03 -5.44
C HIS A 215 3.48 -3.48 -6.87
N ASN A 216 3.33 -4.37 -7.84
CA ASN A 216 3.47 -4.01 -9.25
C ASN A 216 2.18 -3.51 -9.92
N GLY A 217 1.03 -3.58 -9.24
CA GLY A 217 -0.22 -2.99 -9.72
C GLY A 217 -0.32 -1.49 -9.45
N LEU A 218 -1.11 -0.77 -10.26
CA LEU A 218 -1.31 0.68 -10.10
C LEU A 218 -2.26 0.97 -8.92
N VAL A 219 -1.85 1.84 -7.99
CA VAL A 219 -2.56 2.09 -6.71
C VAL A 219 -3.96 2.68 -6.86
N HIS A 220 -4.29 3.22 -8.03
CA HIS A 220 -5.64 3.66 -8.32
C HIS A 220 -6.61 2.49 -8.59
N TRP A 221 -6.10 1.26 -8.75
CA TRP A 221 -6.88 0.02 -8.76
C TRP A 221 -6.94 -0.58 -7.37
N SER A 222 -8.15 -0.89 -6.89
CA SER A 222 -8.36 -1.41 -5.54
C SER A 222 -7.67 -2.76 -5.30
N SER A 223 -7.60 -3.63 -6.30
CA SER A 223 -6.90 -4.91 -6.20
C SER A 223 -5.40 -4.76 -5.95
N ALA A 224 -4.78 -3.74 -6.55
CA ALA A 224 -3.39 -3.41 -6.31
C ALA A 224 -3.21 -2.76 -4.93
N ALA A 225 -3.98 -1.70 -4.65
CA ALA A 225 -3.86 -0.93 -3.43
C ALA A 225 -4.11 -1.75 -2.16
N TYR A 226 -5.12 -2.63 -2.18
CA TYR A 226 -5.53 -3.38 -1.00
C TYR A 226 -5.20 -4.85 -1.10
N GLY A 227 -5.47 -5.51 -2.23
CA GLY A 227 -5.22 -6.95 -2.37
C GLY A 227 -3.75 -7.33 -2.16
N ILE A 228 -2.82 -6.60 -2.79
CA ILE A 228 -1.39 -6.88 -2.64
C ILE A 228 -0.91 -6.58 -1.22
N LEU A 229 -1.28 -5.42 -0.65
CA LEU A 229 -0.90 -5.07 0.72
C LEU A 229 -1.51 -6.02 1.75
N SER A 230 -2.73 -6.52 1.53
CA SER A 230 -3.37 -7.54 2.37
C SER A 230 -2.50 -8.77 2.52
N ILE A 231 -1.86 -9.23 1.43
CA ILE A 231 -0.91 -10.36 1.47
C ILE A 231 0.30 -9.98 2.33
N GLY A 232 0.87 -8.79 2.12
CA GLY A 232 2.01 -8.29 2.89
C GLY A 232 1.73 -8.26 4.40
N LEU A 233 0.60 -7.64 4.79
CA LEU A 233 0.14 -7.53 6.17
C LEU A 233 -0.20 -8.89 6.77
N SER A 234 -0.88 -9.76 6.03
CA SER A 234 -1.24 -11.10 6.47
C SER A 234 -0.04 -11.95 6.87
N LEU A 235 1.09 -11.76 6.21
CA LEU A 235 2.27 -12.60 6.35
C LEU A 235 3.40 -11.95 7.17
N GLY A 236 3.27 -10.66 7.50
CA GLY A 236 4.41 -9.89 8.01
C GLY A 236 5.57 -9.85 7.01
N ALA A 237 5.24 -9.77 5.72
CA ALA A 237 6.18 -9.87 4.61
C ALA A 237 6.71 -8.49 4.19
N MET A 238 7.86 -8.49 3.52
CA MET A 238 8.44 -7.27 2.94
C MET A 238 7.66 -6.90 1.67
N VAL A 239 7.25 -5.65 1.51
CA VAL A 239 6.63 -5.16 0.27
C VAL A 239 7.67 -4.44 -0.58
N ALA A 240 7.91 -4.94 -1.80
CA ALA A 240 8.73 -4.28 -2.79
C ALA A 240 7.86 -3.27 -3.56
N LEU A 241 8.29 -2.01 -3.57
CA LEU A 241 7.61 -0.91 -4.23
C LEU A 241 8.45 -0.45 -5.42
N PRO A 242 7.88 -0.21 -6.61
CA PRO A 242 8.66 0.20 -7.79
C PRO A 242 9.12 1.66 -7.74
N GLY A 243 8.74 2.42 -6.70
CA GLY A 243 9.06 3.83 -6.55
C GLY A 243 8.50 4.68 -7.70
N GLY A 244 9.18 5.80 -7.97
CA GLY A 244 8.93 6.64 -9.15
C GLY A 244 9.55 6.10 -10.44
N ASP A 245 10.11 4.88 -10.44
CA ASP A 245 10.80 4.35 -11.60
C ASP A 245 9.84 3.73 -12.62
N TYR A 246 9.49 4.52 -13.62
CA TYR A 246 8.54 4.14 -14.65
C TYR A 246 8.96 2.91 -15.49
N SER A 247 10.26 2.59 -15.56
CA SER A 247 10.72 1.39 -16.28
C SER A 247 10.33 0.11 -15.56
N LEU A 248 10.46 0.08 -14.23
CA LEU A 248 10.05 -1.06 -13.39
C LEU A 248 8.53 -1.23 -13.37
N GLN A 249 7.79 -0.15 -13.56
CA GLN A 249 6.34 -0.21 -13.69
C GLN A 249 5.88 -0.85 -15.00
N ARG A 250 6.69 -0.78 -16.06
CA ARG A 250 6.39 -1.34 -17.40
C ARG A 250 6.99 -2.71 -17.65
N ASP A 251 8.04 -3.07 -16.92
CA ASP A 251 8.73 -4.36 -17.04
C ASP A 251 8.65 -5.15 -15.71
N PRO A 252 7.58 -5.96 -15.53
CA PRO A 252 7.44 -6.79 -14.35
C PRO A 252 8.58 -7.79 -14.15
N ALA A 253 9.21 -8.27 -15.24
CA ALA A 253 10.30 -9.23 -15.15
C ALA A 253 11.56 -8.58 -14.55
N LEU A 254 11.92 -7.39 -15.04
CA LEU A 254 13.00 -6.58 -14.46
C LEU A 254 12.70 -6.22 -13.00
N PHE A 255 11.45 -5.86 -12.68
CA PHE A 255 11.07 -5.55 -11.30
C PHE A 255 11.20 -6.78 -10.37
N ILE A 256 10.78 -7.96 -10.82
CA ILE A 256 10.96 -9.22 -10.09
C ILE A 256 12.45 -9.48 -9.83
N GLU A 257 13.30 -9.31 -10.83
CA GLU A 257 14.74 -9.53 -10.70
C GLU A 257 15.36 -8.59 -9.65
N ILE A 258 15.11 -7.29 -9.77
CA ILE A 258 15.64 -6.28 -8.85
C ILE A 258 15.11 -6.50 -7.43
N ALA A 259 13.79 -6.72 -7.28
CA ALA A 259 13.19 -6.97 -5.97
C ALA A 259 13.71 -8.25 -5.32
N SER A 260 13.94 -9.31 -6.11
CA SER A 260 14.54 -10.56 -5.63
C SER A 260 15.96 -10.34 -5.11
N SER A 261 16.77 -9.61 -5.88
CA SER A 261 18.15 -9.29 -5.53
C SER A 261 18.22 -8.44 -4.25
N ALA A 262 17.43 -7.37 -4.19
CA ALA A 262 17.35 -6.50 -3.01
C ALA A 262 16.90 -7.27 -1.76
N HIS A 263 15.83 -8.06 -1.88
CA HIS A 263 15.30 -8.83 -0.75
C HIS A 263 16.30 -9.88 -0.23
N ALA A 264 16.99 -10.60 -1.13
CA ALA A 264 18.00 -11.59 -0.72
C ALA A 264 19.13 -10.95 0.10
N ARG A 265 19.54 -9.73 -0.25
CA ARG A 265 20.55 -8.97 0.51
C ARG A 265 20.02 -8.47 1.84
N LEU A 266 18.85 -7.83 1.84
CA LEU A 266 18.23 -7.27 3.05
C LEU A 266 17.95 -8.33 4.11
N THR A 267 17.55 -9.54 3.70
CA THR A 267 17.25 -10.64 4.62
C THR A 267 18.48 -11.50 4.96
N LYS A 268 19.59 -11.36 4.21
CA LYS A 268 20.74 -12.28 4.23
C LYS A 268 20.33 -13.75 4.02
N ARG A 269 19.15 -14.01 3.44
CA ARG A 269 18.64 -15.37 3.18
C ARG A 269 18.76 -15.69 1.70
N ARG A 270 19.19 -16.92 1.39
CA ARG A 270 19.28 -17.44 0.02
C ARG A 270 17.95 -17.93 -0.53
N ARG A 271 16.96 -18.20 0.33
CA ARG A 271 15.65 -18.75 -0.05
C ARG A 271 14.57 -17.69 0.16
N THR A 272 14.31 -16.96 -0.92
CA THR A 272 13.25 -15.96 -0.99
C THR A 272 12.02 -16.56 -1.67
N LEU A 273 10.83 -16.21 -1.19
CA LEU A 273 9.61 -16.37 -1.96
C LEU A 273 9.15 -14.98 -2.42
N ILE A 274 8.96 -14.82 -3.73
CA ILE A 274 8.39 -13.60 -4.31
C ILE A 274 6.93 -13.87 -4.68
N CYS A 275 6.02 -13.04 -4.18
CA CYS A 275 4.60 -13.08 -4.52
C CYS A 275 4.24 -11.80 -5.30
N GLY A 276 3.65 -11.93 -6.48
CA GLY A 276 3.24 -10.78 -7.28
C GLY A 276 2.28 -11.20 -8.39
N PHE A 277 1.60 -10.23 -9.00
CA PHE A 277 0.79 -10.48 -10.18
C PHE A 277 1.68 -10.45 -11.41
N THR A 278 1.78 -11.56 -12.13
CA THR A 278 2.47 -11.56 -13.42
C THR A 278 1.46 -11.87 -14.50
N GLU A 279 1.45 -11.11 -15.60
CA GLU A 279 0.81 -11.49 -16.85
C GLU A 279 1.62 -12.62 -17.50
N LEU A 280 1.76 -13.73 -16.79
CA LEU A 280 2.30 -14.94 -17.36
C LEU A 280 1.11 -15.77 -17.83
N THR A 281 1.27 -16.42 -18.98
CA THR A 281 0.28 -17.33 -19.52
C THR A 281 -0.03 -18.42 -18.48
N LEU A 282 -1.21 -19.04 -18.57
CA LEU A 282 -1.70 -20.02 -17.58
C LEU A 282 -0.70 -21.17 -17.29
N GLU A 283 0.26 -21.43 -18.18
CA GLU A 283 1.31 -22.43 -18.04
C GLU A 283 2.48 -22.02 -17.12
N GLU A 284 2.64 -20.73 -16.83
CA GLU A 284 3.81 -20.17 -16.13
C GLU A 284 3.50 -19.68 -14.70
N ARG A 285 2.30 -19.96 -14.20
CA ARG A 285 1.78 -19.47 -12.90
C ARG A 285 2.38 -20.19 -11.69
N MET A 286 3.68 -20.07 -11.49
CA MET A 286 4.41 -20.02 -10.21
C MET A 286 5.91 -19.97 -10.55
N ILE A 287 6.49 -18.77 -10.64
CA ILE A 287 7.95 -18.67 -10.76
C ILE A 287 8.57 -18.99 -9.40
N TRP A 288 8.97 -20.24 -9.21
CA TRP A 288 9.93 -20.65 -8.20
C TRP A 288 11.32 -20.19 -8.63
N SER A 289 11.67 -18.96 -8.25
CA SER A 289 13.05 -18.49 -8.34
C SER A 289 13.82 -19.04 -7.13
N SER A 290 14.39 -20.24 -7.26
CA SER A 290 15.51 -20.66 -6.41
C SER A 290 16.77 -19.99 -6.94
N SER A 291 17.05 -18.76 -6.50
CA SER A 291 18.32 -18.11 -6.80
C SER A 291 19.44 -18.83 -6.05
N LEU A 292 20.06 -19.79 -6.77
CA LEU A 292 21.36 -20.45 -6.63
C LEU A 292 21.24 -21.97 -6.80
N GLY A 293 21.27 -22.41 -8.07
CA GLY A 293 21.67 -23.75 -8.47
C GLY A 293 20.61 -24.84 -8.37
N GLU A 294 19.75 -24.95 -9.39
CA GLU A 294 19.36 -26.19 -10.09
C GLU A 294 18.11 -25.91 -10.93
N ARG A 295 18.27 -25.87 -12.27
CA ARG A 295 17.14 -25.89 -13.20
C ARG A 295 16.71 -27.34 -13.37
N SER A 296 15.66 -27.76 -12.67
CA SER A 296 14.92 -28.99 -13.00
C SER A 296 13.68 -28.61 -13.80
N TYR A 297 13.70 -28.93 -15.11
CA TYR A 297 12.52 -28.83 -15.97
C TYR A 297 11.54 -29.95 -15.62
N LEU A 298 10.33 -29.60 -15.17
CA LEU A 298 9.21 -30.54 -15.23
C LEU A 298 8.67 -30.51 -16.66
N LYS A 299 8.93 -31.61 -17.39
CA LYS A 299 8.19 -31.96 -18.60
C LYS A 299 6.83 -32.52 -18.18
N SER A 300 5.77 -31.92 -18.70
CA SER A 300 4.52 -32.62 -19.03
C SER A 300 3.84 -31.87 -20.16
#